data_AF-A0A497FL76-F1
#
_entry.id   AF-A0A497FL76-F1
#
_cell.length_a   1.000
_cell.length_b   1.000
_cell.length_c   1.000
_cell.angle_alpha   90.00
_cell.angle_beta   90.00
_cell.angle_gamma   90.00
#
_symmetry.space_group_name_H-M   'P 1'
#
loop_
_entity.id
_entity.type
_entity.pdbx_description
1 polymer ?
#
loop_
_entity_poly.entity_id
_entity_poly.type
_entity_poly.pdbx_seq_one_letter_code
_entity_poly.pdbx_strand_id
1 'polypeptide(L)'
;MVKLAHLLPGIGSTVVSIVVGYFAAQIYSRGDLASAVITGLAFIGIIVLAIAGWGMSFALIGEKEEETVKVAKSQSDEILRIYMARQKAMLETLDETVVLLKEIRDVLKGGVGNE
;
A
#
# COMPACT_ATOMS: atom_id res chain seq x y z
N MET A 1 -6.51 -9.74 0.23
CA MET A 1 -7.72 -10.17 0.97
C MET A 1 -7.52 -9.80 2.44
N VAL A 2 -8.39 -8.94 2.99
CA VAL A 2 -8.35 -8.59 4.42
C VAL A 2 -8.70 -9.84 5.23
N LYS A 3 -7.75 -10.38 6.02
CA LYS A 3 -8.10 -11.50 6.90
C LYS A 3 -8.97 -10.97 8.03
N LEU A 4 -10.08 -11.66 8.32
CA LEU A 4 -11.04 -11.33 9.38
C LEU A 4 -10.37 -11.03 10.74
N ALA A 5 -9.24 -11.68 11.00
CA ALA A 5 -8.41 -11.47 12.19
C ALA A 5 -7.90 -10.02 12.39
N HIS A 6 -7.70 -9.23 11.33
CA HIS A 6 -7.25 -7.83 11.48
C HIS A 6 -8.40 -6.88 11.84
N LEU A 7 -9.66 -7.28 11.61
CA LEU A 7 -10.85 -6.52 12.03
C LEU A 7 -11.32 -6.91 13.43
N LEU A 8 -10.78 -8.00 13.97
CA LEU A 8 -11.12 -8.53 15.29
C LEU A 8 -10.94 -7.52 16.43
N PRO A 9 -9.90 -6.65 16.45
CA PRO A 9 -9.75 -5.61 17.46
C PRO A 9 -10.86 -4.54 17.40
N GLY A 10 -11.29 -4.14 16.20
CA GLY A 10 -12.35 -3.15 15.99
C GLY A 10 -13.74 -3.73 16.26
N ILE A 11 -14.01 -4.95 15.81
CA ILE A 11 -15.24 -5.66 16.12
C ILE A 11 -15.32 -5.92 17.64
N GLY A 12 -14.24 -6.38 18.25
CA GLY A 12 -14.15 -6.58 19.70
C GLY A 12 -14.42 -5.29 20.47
N SER A 13 -13.83 -4.16 20.08
CA SER A 13 -14.06 -2.88 20.76
C SER A 13 -15.52 -2.42 20.62
N THR A 14 -16.16 -2.60 19.47
CA THR A 14 -17.57 -2.24 19.29
C THR A 14 -18.50 -3.08 20.17
N VAL A 15 -18.27 -4.39 20.26
CA VAL A 15 -19.06 -5.28 21.13
C VAL A 15 -18.90 -4.88 22.60
N VAL A 16 -17.67 -4.64 23.06
CA VAL A 16 -17.40 -4.20 24.43
C VAL A 16 -18.06 -2.85 24.71
N SER A 17 -17.97 -1.90 23.78
CA SER A 17 -18.59 -0.58 23.91
C SER A 17 -20.12 -0.64 24.02
N ILE A 18 -20.78 -1.53 23.28
CA ILE A 18 -22.23 -1.74 23.38
C ILE A 18 -22.60 -2.30 24.75
N VAL A 19 -21.85 -3.28 25.26
CA VAL A 19 -22.09 -3.87 26.58
C VAL A 19 -21.90 -2.83 27.68
N VAL A 20 -20.80 -2.08 27.66
CA VAL A 20 -20.53 -1.02 28.64
C VAL A 20 -21.58 0.09 28.57
N GLY A 21 -21.98 0.49 27.36
CA GLY A 21 -23.04 1.49 27.16
C GLY A 21 -24.39 1.05 27.71
N TYR A 22 -24.75 -0.23 27.53
CA TYR A 22 -25.98 -0.80 28.08
C TYR A 22 -25.99 -0.74 29.62
N PHE A 23 -24.91 -1.16 30.27
CA PHE A 23 -24.79 -1.10 31.73
C PHE A 23 -24.75 0.35 32.25
N ALA A 24 -24.04 1.25 31.57
CA ALA A 24 -24.00 2.67 31.94
C ALA A 24 -25.40 3.31 31.87
N ALA A 25 -26.19 2.98 30.84
CA ALA A 25 -27.57 3.45 30.71
C ALA A 25 -28.50 2.88 31.79
N GLN A 26 -28.26 1.65 32.25
CA GLN A 26 -29.05 1.02 33.31
C GLN A 26 -28.74 1.60 34.71
N ILE A 27 -27.50 2.04 34.94
CA ILE A 27 -27.05 2.63 36.20
C ILE A 27 -27.53 4.09 36.34
N TYR A 28 -27.83 4.77 35.24
CA TYR A 28 -28.27 6.15 35.25
C TYR A 28 -29.62 6.31 35.97
N SER A 29 -29.62 7.01 37.10
CA SER A 29 -30.82 7.38 37.85
C SER A 29 -31.03 8.90 37.85
N ARG A 30 -32.22 9.35 37.44
CA ARG A 30 -32.56 10.77 37.41
C ARG A 30 -32.54 11.34 38.83
N GLY A 31 -31.63 12.28 39.08
CA GLY A 31 -31.50 12.98 40.36
C GLY A 31 -30.25 12.59 41.16
N ASP A 32 -29.50 11.56 40.75
CA ASP A 32 -28.23 11.20 41.39
C ASP A 32 -27.02 11.71 40.59
N LEU A 33 -26.32 12.68 41.18
CA LEU A 33 -25.15 13.34 40.62
C LEU A 33 -23.97 12.36 40.43
N ALA A 34 -23.85 11.35 41.29
CA ALA A 34 -22.82 10.32 41.16
C ALA A 34 -23.06 9.44 39.93
N SER A 35 -24.31 9.02 39.70
CA SER A 35 -24.70 8.24 38.51
C SER A 35 -24.45 8.99 37.20
N ALA A 36 -24.69 10.31 37.17
CA ALA A 36 -24.46 11.14 35.99
C ALA A 36 -22.96 11.25 35.65
N VAL A 37 -22.10 11.40 36.65
CA VAL A 37 -20.64 11.46 36.47
C VAL A 37 -20.09 10.11 35.98
N ILE A 38 -20.54 9.00 36.57
CA ILE A 38 -20.12 7.65 36.18
C ILE A 38 -20.55 7.34 34.74
N THR A 39 -21.79 7.69 34.39
CA THR A 39 -22.32 7.51 33.03
C THR A 39 -21.53 8.35 32.03
N GLY A 40 -21.24 9.60 32.35
CA GLY A 40 -20.43 10.48 31.50
C GLY A 40 -19.02 9.95 31.26
N LEU A 41 -18.34 9.47 32.31
CA LEU A 41 -17.02 8.84 32.21
C LEU A 41 -17.06 7.55 31.38
N ALA A 42 -18.11 6.74 31.51
CA ALA A 42 -18.29 5.54 30.71
C ALA A 42 -18.42 5.86 29.21
N PHE A 43 -19.15 6.92 28.84
CA PHE A 43 -19.24 7.37 27.45
C PHE A 43 -17.90 7.83 26.88
N ILE A 44 -17.11 8.58 27.65
CA ILE A 44 -15.75 8.97 27.24
C ILE A 44 -14.89 7.72 27.04
N GLY A 45 -14.96 6.76 27.97
CA GLY A 45 -14.27 5.47 27.86
C GLY A 45 -14.64 4.72 26.59
N ILE A 46 -15.93 4.62 26.26
CA ILE A 46 -16.45 3.98 25.04
C ILE A 46 -15.86 4.60 23.78
N ILE A 47 -15.80 5.94 23.70
CA ILE A 47 -15.27 6.66 22.55
C ILE A 47 -13.78 6.34 22.37
N VAL A 48 -13.00 6.39 23.44
CA VAL A 48 -11.56 6.08 23.41
C VAL A 48 -11.32 4.63 22.98
N LEU A 49 -12.11 3.69 23.52
CA LEU A 49 -12.01 2.26 23.19
C LEU A 49 -12.36 1.98 21.73
N ALA A 50 -13.36 2.66 21.19
CA ALA A 50 -13.74 2.56 19.78
C ALA A 50 -12.62 3.07 18.87
N ILE A 51 -12.05 4.25 19.17
CA ILE A 51 -10.94 4.83 18.40
C ILE A 51 -9.72 3.90 18.45
N ALA A 52 -9.36 3.39 19.63
CA ALA A 52 -8.22 2.50 19.79
C ALA A 52 -8.41 1.16 19.05
N GLY A 53 -9.58 0.53 19.15
CA GLY A 53 -9.85 -0.76 18.50
C GLY A 53 -9.89 -0.67 16.98
N TRP A 54 -10.49 0.39 16.43
CA TRP A 54 -10.47 0.64 14.99
C TRP A 54 -9.08 1.09 14.51
N GLY A 55 -8.40 1.95 15.26
CA GLY A 55 -7.03 2.38 14.97
C GLY A 55 -6.05 1.22 14.86
N MET A 56 -6.12 0.27 15.80
CA MET A 56 -5.32 -0.97 15.73
C MET A 56 -5.70 -1.85 14.54
N SER A 57 -7.00 -1.93 14.19
CA SER A 57 -7.43 -2.70 13.02
C SER A 57 -6.90 -2.12 11.71
N PHE A 58 -6.89 -0.79 11.57
CA PHE A 58 -6.35 -0.12 10.40
C PHE A 58 -4.82 -0.17 10.33
N ALA A 59 -4.12 -0.04 11.47
CA ALA A 59 -2.66 -0.17 11.52
C ALA A 59 -2.20 -1.57 11.05
N LEU A 60 -2.87 -2.63 11.53
CA LEU A 60 -2.59 -4.00 11.15
C LEU A 60 -2.88 -4.32 9.67
N ILE A 61 -3.77 -3.55 9.03
CA ILE A 61 -4.02 -3.64 7.59
C ILE A 61 -2.92 -2.91 6.81
N GLY A 62 -2.52 -1.73 7.27
CA GLY A 62 -1.47 -0.91 6.64
C GLY A 62 -0.09 -1.55 6.66
N GLU A 63 0.29 -2.24 7.73
CA GLU A 63 1.58 -2.94 7.82
C GLU A 63 1.77 -4.00 6.72
N LYS A 64 0.70 -4.72 6.36
CA LYS A 64 0.75 -5.70 5.26
C LYS A 64 0.83 -5.06 3.90
N GLU A 65 0.16 -3.93 3.72
CA GLU A 65 0.19 -3.20 2.46
C GLU A 65 1.60 -2.66 2.20
N GLU A 66 2.26 -2.09 3.21
CA GLU A 66 3.66 -1.66 3.11
C GLU A 66 4.62 -2.81 2.78
N GLU A 67 4.43 -3.99 3.39
CA GLU A 67 5.28 -5.15 3.14
C GLU A 67 5.14 -5.64 1.68
N THR A 68 3.92 -5.70 1.16
CA THR A 68 3.68 -6.07 -0.26
C THR A 68 4.23 -5.05 -1.25
N VAL A 69 4.16 -3.75 -0.94
CA VAL A 69 4.70 -2.69 -1.79
C VAL A 69 6.23 -2.73 -1.82
N LYS A 70 6.88 -3.02 -0.67
CA LYS A 70 8.34 -3.18 -0.61
C LYS A 70 8.83 -4.35 -1.46
N VAL A 71 8.13 -5.48 -1.42
CA VAL A 71 8.47 -6.68 -2.22
C VAL A 71 8.24 -6.47 -3.72
N ALA A 72 7.15 -5.79 -4.11
CA ALA A 72 6.88 -5.47 -5.51
C ALA A 72 7.93 -4.52 -6.10
N LYS A 73 8.41 -3.56 -5.31
CA LYS A 73 9.47 -2.63 -5.73
C LYS A 73 10.80 -3.35 -5.99
N SER A 74 11.17 -4.31 -5.14
CA SER A 74 12.39 -5.09 -5.36
C SER A 74 12.35 -5.96 -6.63
N GLN A 75 11.21 -6.55 -6.97
CA GLN A 75 11.07 -7.32 -8.22
C GLN A 75 11.07 -6.42 -9.46
N SER A 76 10.48 -5.22 -9.37
CA SER A 76 10.45 -4.27 -10.48
C SER A 76 11.84 -3.75 -10.84
N ASP A 77 12.70 -3.50 -9.85
CA ASP A 77 14.07 -3.05 -10.07
C ASP A 77 14.94 -4.10 -10.78
N GLU A 78 14.72 -5.39 -10.50
CA GLU A 78 15.43 -6.49 -11.15
C GLU A 78 15.04 -6.62 -12.63
N ILE A 79 13.75 -6.51 -12.94
CA ILE A 79 13.23 -6.52 -14.32
C ILE A 79 13.76 -5.31 -15.10
N LEU A 80 13.80 -4.12 -14.48
CA LEU A 80 14.33 -2.90 -15.08
C LEU A 80 15.81 -3.03 -15.46
N ARG A 81 16.64 -3.65 -14.61
CA ARG A 81 18.06 -3.89 -14.93
C ARG A 81 18.25 -4.80 -16.14
N ILE A 82 17.48 -5.88 -16.21
CA ILE A 82 17.51 -6.80 -17.36
C ILE A 82 17.06 -6.08 -18.64
N TYR A 83 16.01 -5.26 -18.54
CA TYR A 83 15.48 -4.50 -19.68
C TYR A 83 16.48 -3.45 -20.17
N MET A 84 17.16 -2.74 -19.26
CA MET A 84 18.21 -1.78 -19.60
C MET A 84 19.42 -2.46 -20.27
N ALA A 85 19.86 -3.61 -19.76
CA ALA A 85 20.95 -4.38 -20.37
C ALA A 85 20.60 -4.81 -21.80
N ARG A 86 19.35 -5.27 -22.01
CA ARG A 86 18.85 -5.66 -23.34
C ARG A 86 18.74 -4.48 -24.29
N GLN A 87 18.25 -3.33 -23.82
CA GLN A 87 18.15 -2.11 -24.64
C GLN A 87 19.53 -1.60 -25.06
N LYS A 88 20.51 -1.67 -24.16
CA LYS A 88 21.90 -1.28 -24.48
C LYS A 88 22.48 -2.17 -25.59
N ALA A 89 22.30 -3.49 -25.49
CA ALA A 89 22.74 -4.42 -26.54
C ALA A 89 22.04 -4.16 -27.88
N MET A 90 20.74 -3.83 -27.83
CA MET A 90 19.96 -3.53 -29.04
C MET A 90 20.42 -2.24 -29.74
N LEU A 91 20.78 -1.21 -28.98
CA LEU A 91 21.35 0.03 -29.50
C LEU A 91 22.71 -0.19 -30.18
N GLU A 92 23.56 -1.02 -29.58
CA GLU A 92 24.88 -1.38 -30.14
C GLU A 92 24.73 -2.09 -31.48
N THR A 93 23.82 -3.08 -31.58
CA THR A 93 23.52 -3.74 -32.86
C THR A 93 22.93 -2.80 -33.91
N LEU A 94 22.19 -1.77 -33.49
CA LEU A 94 21.64 -0.78 -34.41
C LEU A 94 22.75 0.09 -35.01
N ASP A 95 23.74 0.45 -34.20
CA ASP A 95 24.87 1.27 -34.63
C ASP A 95 25.76 0.52 -35.63
N GLU A 96 26.02 -0.77 -35.37
CA GLU A 96 26.69 -1.67 -36.33
C GLU A 96 25.94 -1.77 -37.66
N THR A 97 24.60 -1.88 -37.60
CA THR A 97 23.76 -1.93 -38.80
C THR A 97 23.85 -0.64 -39.61
N VAL A 98 23.91 0.52 -38.94
CA VAL A 98 24.08 1.82 -39.60
C VAL A 98 25.45 1.93 -40.26
N VAL A 99 26.51 1.43 -39.63
CA VAL A 99 27.86 1.38 -40.22
C VAL A 99 27.86 0.53 -41.49
N LEU A 100 27.30 -0.69 -41.44
CA LEU A 100 27.18 -1.57 -42.61
C LEU A 100 26.39 -0.91 -43.74
N LEU A 101 25.28 -0.23 -43.44
CA LEU A 101 24.50 0.49 -44.44
C LEU A 101 25.27 1.66 -45.07
N LYS A 102 26.11 2.36 -44.28
CA LYS A 102 27.00 3.39 -44.82
C LYS A 102 28.04 2.79 -45.75
N GLU A 103 28.68 1.69 -45.37
CA GLU A 103 29.66 1.00 -46.20
C GLU A 103 29.04 0.54 -47.53
N ILE A 104 27.86 -0.07 -47.50
CA ILE A 104 27.12 -0.48 -48.71
C ILE A 104 26.83 0.74 -49.59
N ARG A 105 26.34 1.83 -49.00
CA ARG A 105 26.05 3.08 -49.73
C ARG A 105 27.31 3.68 -50.34
N ASP A 106 28.44 3.64 -49.63
CA ASP A 106 29.69 4.24 -50.10
C ASP A 106 30.31 3.38 -51.21
N VAL A 107 30.18 2.05 -51.16
CA VAL A 107 30.49 1.13 -52.26
C VAL A 107 29.61 1.42 -53.49
N LEU A 108 28.31 1.60 -53.30
CA LEU A 108 27.38 1.95 -54.38
C LEU A 108 27.71 3.31 -55.00
N LYS A 109 28.05 4.33 -54.20
CA LYS A 109 28.49 5.63 -54.72
C LYS A 109 29.83 5.57 -55.45
N GLY A 110 30.79 4.77 -54.94
CA GLY A 110 32.08 4.55 -55.59
C GLY A 110 31.96 3.81 -56.92
N GLY A 111 30.97 2.92 -57.07
CA GLY A 111 30.67 2.24 -58.32
C GLY A 111 29.94 3.10 -59.37
N VAL A 112 29.24 4.17 -58.96
CA VAL A 112 28.46 5.06 -59.85
C VAL A 112 29.27 6.25 -60.38
N GLY A 113 30.51 6.44 -59.91
CA GLY A 113 31.39 7.54 -60.34
C GLY A 113 32.41 7.21 -61.45
N ASN A 114 32.36 6.00 -62.03
CA ASN A 114 33.22 5.59 -63.14
C ASN A 114 32.38 5.32 -64.39
N GLU A 115 31.79 6.37 -64.96
CA GLU A 115 31.45 6.49 -66.39
C GLU A 115 31.70 7.93 -66.86
#